data_AF-A0A146KS46-F1
#
_entry.id   AF-A0A146KS46-F1
#
_cell.length_a   1.000
_cell.length_b   1.000
_cell.length_c   1.000
_cell.angle_alpha   90.00
_cell.angle_beta   90.00
_cell.angle_gamma   90.00
#
_symmetry.space_group_name_H-M   'P 1'
#
loop_
_entity.id
_entity.type
_entity.pdbx_description
1 polymer ?
#
loop_
_entity_poly.entity_id
_entity_poly.type
_entity_poly.pdbx_seq_one_letter_code
_entity_poly.pdbx_strand_id
1 'polypeptide(L)'
;MLDIALVIVDIRFPSLMFPPYLFEYISNELKKSVILVLNKIDLVPAPLVVAWKHYLQERFPGIQIITFTSFPSYNLRDATNKKTGLNVRRCKGKMKMAAEGAQKLYAACKEIVGEEVDISSWHSKITEEMTLEYDEGEEVEIEETVTLKRQDTRFKGYNKFEGGVLTIGCIGQPNVGKSSLMNALMGKKVVSVSRTPGHTKHFQTIFLTPQVRLCDCPGLVFPSLVPKVLQAIMGSYPIAQLRDPYSSVKFVAERVDLVTLLKLEHPEHDDEWSAIDICDGWAYKKGFYTARTARLDTYRAANHLLRMILDGKISMHFAPPGYFEKKAFWEEHPEVQSVKWVQAVNQSGTGDQATPVLSEYESSDEGSNPAKDDRHPRNQSNSSSEGDEEDDEDSDDNLNSRNKFQVLNASIE
;
A
#
# COMPACT_ATOMS: atom_id res chain seq x y z
N MET A 1 13.76 -0.98 25.91
CA MET A 1 12.35 -0.56 26.06
C MET A 1 11.35 -1.52 25.43
N LEU A 2 11.66 -2.18 24.30
CA LEU A 2 10.71 -3.02 23.57
C LEU A 2 10.67 -4.47 24.07
N ASP A 3 9.48 -5.03 24.29
CA ASP A 3 9.24 -6.44 24.64
C ASP A 3 8.93 -7.30 23.41
N ILE A 4 8.07 -6.79 22.51
CA ILE A 4 7.69 -7.47 21.27
C ILE A 4 8.02 -6.58 20.07
N ALA A 5 8.76 -7.13 19.10
CA ALA A 5 9.05 -6.48 17.82
C ALA A 5 7.96 -6.86 16.82
N LEU A 6 7.14 -5.88 16.44
CA LEU A 6 6.13 -6.04 15.41
C LEU A 6 6.71 -5.61 14.06
N VAL A 7 7.21 -6.56 13.28
CA VAL A 7 7.79 -6.30 11.95
C VAL A 7 6.65 -6.27 10.93
N ILE A 8 6.41 -5.12 10.32
CA ILE A 8 5.29 -4.88 9.42
C ILE A 8 5.79 -4.84 7.97
N VAL A 9 5.19 -5.64 7.11
CA VAL A 9 5.51 -5.72 5.68
C VAL A 9 4.25 -5.57 4.83
N ASP A 10 4.39 -4.96 3.65
CA ASP A 10 3.32 -4.90 2.66
C ASP A 10 3.23 -6.26 1.95
N ILE A 11 2.06 -6.89 1.97
CA ILE A 11 1.83 -8.22 1.40
C ILE A 11 2.16 -8.31 -0.10
N ARG A 12 2.18 -7.18 -0.81
CA ARG A 12 2.49 -7.14 -2.24
C ARG A 12 3.96 -7.45 -2.51
N PHE A 13 4.84 -7.16 -1.56
CA PHE A 13 6.31 -7.26 -1.72
C PHE A 13 7.02 -7.91 -0.51
N PRO A 14 6.57 -9.05 0.05
CA PRO A 14 7.10 -9.55 1.32
C PRO A 14 8.60 -9.89 1.23
N SER A 15 9.02 -10.50 0.10
CA SER A 15 10.41 -10.88 -0.15
C SER A 15 11.39 -9.70 -0.20
N LEU A 16 10.91 -8.51 -0.56
CA LEU A 16 11.73 -7.29 -0.64
C LEU A 16 11.67 -6.44 0.63
N MET A 17 10.57 -6.55 1.37
CA MET A 17 10.30 -5.72 2.54
C MET A 17 10.64 -6.39 3.87
N PHE A 18 10.72 -7.72 3.92
CA PHE A 18 11.10 -8.47 5.10
C PHE A 18 12.62 -8.70 5.12
N PRO A 19 13.39 -8.03 6.02
CA PRO A 19 14.82 -8.25 6.16
C PRO A 19 15.12 -9.51 7.01
N PRO A 20 15.68 -10.60 6.44
CA PRO A 20 15.97 -11.82 7.20
C PRO A 20 16.92 -11.59 8.38
N TYR A 21 17.96 -10.79 8.15
CA TYR A 21 18.97 -10.46 9.16
C TYR A 21 18.37 -9.76 10.39
N LEU A 22 17.33 -8.94 10.21
CA LEU A 22 16.67 -8.28 11.34
C LEU A 22 15.97 -9.31 12.24
N PHE A 23 15.31 -10.30 11.63
CA PHE A 23 14.66 -11.37 12.39
C PHE A 23 15.69 -12.16 13.18
N GLU A 24 16.77 -12.59 12.53
CA GLU A 24 17.87 -13.30 13.20
C GLU A 24 18.48 -12.48 14.33
N TYR A 25 18.74 -11.19 14.12
CA TYR A 25 19.28 -10.31 15.16
C TYR A 25 18.33 -10.19 16.37
N ILE A 26 17.04 -9.94 16.15
CA ILE A 26 16.09 -9.77 17.24
C ILE A 26 15.84 -11.09 17.99
N SER A 27 15.67 -12.19 17.26
CA SER A 27 15.35 -13.49 17.84
C SER A 27 16.57 -14.18 18.44
N ASN A 28 17.72 -14.19 17.76
CA ASN A 28 18.89 -14.95 18.19
C ASN A 28 19.83 -14.14 19.08
N GLU A 29 20.08 -12.87 18.79
CA GLU A 29 21.01 -12.05 19.58
C GLU A 29 20.31 -11.33 20.72
N LEU A 30 19.21 -10.62 20.44
CA LEU A 30 18.48 -9.88 21.47
C LEU A 30 17.56 -10.76 22.32
N LYS A 31 17.29 -12.00 21.87
CA LYS A 31 16.36 -12.95 22.52
C LYS A 31 14.98 -12.34 22.78
N LYS A 32 14.47 -11.55 21.84
CA LYS A 32 13.16 -10.91 21.92
C LYS A 32 12.17 -11.59 20.99
N SER A 33 10.90 -11.50 21.36
CA SER A 33 9.81 -12.03 20.54
C SER A 33 9.59 -11.15 19.32
N VAL A 34 9.45 -11.80 18.17
CA VAL A 34 9.15 -11.16 16.89
C VAL A 34 7.81 -11.65 16.38
N ILE A 35 6.95 -10.71 15.99
CA ILE A 35 5.73 -11.00 15.25
C ILE A 35 5.84 -10.33 13.90
N LEU A 36 5.70 -11.10 12.83
CA LEU A 36 5.62 -10.59 11.46
C LEU A 36 4.17 -10.31 11.09
N VAL A 37 3.89 -9.06 10.72
CA VAL A 37 2.59 -8.64 10.19
C VAL A 37 2.65 -8.54 8.68
N LEU A 38 1.94 -9.43 8.00
CA LEU A 38 1.58 -9.27 6.60
C LEU A 38 0.43 -8.27 6.55
N ASN A 39 0.74 -7.01 6.25
CA ASN A 39 -0.24 -5.92 6.20
C ASN A 39 -0.77 -5.68 4.78
N LYS A 40 -1.90 -4.98 4.69
CA LYS A 40 -2.60 -4.65 3.44
C LYS A 40 -3.06 -5.88 2.65
N ILE A 41 -3.42 -6.95 3.37
CA ILE A 41 -3.87 -8.21 2.76
C ILE A 41 -5.07 -8.02 1.83
N ASP A 42 -5.83 -6.94 1.99
CA ASP A 42 -6.94 -6.52 1.14
C ASP A 42 -6.52 -6.15 -0.29
N LEU A 43 -5.23 -5.95 -0.58
CA LEU A 43 -4.72 -5.59 -1.91
C LEU A 43 -4.42 -6.81 -2.80
N VAL A 44 -4.46 -8.02 -2.25
CA VAL A 44 -4.14 -9.25 -2.97
C VAL A 44 -5.16 -10.36 -2.71
N PRO A 45 -5.26 -11.38 -3.59
CA PRO A 45 -6.14 -12.52 -3.37
C PRO A 45 -5.79 -13.30 -2.10
N ALA A 46 -6.80 -13.76 -1.36
CA ALA A 46 -6.61 -14.52 -0.12
C ALA A 46 -5.71 -15.78 -0.27
N PRO A 47 -5.81 -16.59 -1.35
CA PRO A 47 -4.90 -17.71 -1.60
C PRO A 47 -3.42 -17.30 -1.66
N LEU A 48 -3.14 -16.13 -2.24
CA LEU A 48 -1.78 -15.60 -2.31
C LEU A 48 -1.23 -15.22 -0.94
N VAL A 49 -2.08 -14.66 -0.06
CA VAL A 49 -1.72 -14.35 1.33
C VAL A 49 -1.33 -15.62 2.08
N VAL A 50 -2.14 -16.68 1.92
CA VAL A 50 -1.87 -17.99 2.55
C VAL A 50 -0.56 -18.56 2.03
N ALA A 51 -0.32 -18.54 0.72
CA ALA A 51 0.92 -19.02 0.13
C ALA A 51 2.16 -18.28 0.67
N TRP A 52 2.09 -16.93 0.76
CA TRP A 52 3.17 -16.13 1.35
C TRP A 52 3.40 -16.44 2.83
N LYS A 53 2.32 -16.62 3.60
CA LYS A 53 2.40 -16.99 5.02
C LYS A 53 3.15 -18.31 5.18
N HIS A 54 2.75 -19.35 4.46
CA HIS A 54 3.40 -20.67 4.52
C HIS A 54 4.85 -20.63 4.07
N TYR A 55 5.14 -19.94 2.94
CA TYR A 55 6.50 -19.78 2.44
C TYR A 55 7.44 -19.12 3.47
N LEU A 56 6.97 -18.08 4.16
CA LEU A 56 7.77 -17.40 5.17
C LEU A 56 7.93 -18.22 6.46
N GLN A 57 6.89 -18.98 6.86
CA GLN A 57 6.98 -19.89 8.01
C GLN A 57 7.96 -21.03 7.78
N GLU A 58 8.00 -21.58 6.58
CA GLU A 58 8.95 -22.62 6.19
C GLU A 58 10.39 -22.08 6.21
N ARG A 59 10.59 -20.86 5.70
CA ARG A 59 11.92 -20.23 5.60
C ARG A 59 12.45 -19.68 6.91
N PHE A 60 11.57 -19.28 7.82
CA PHE A 60 11.93 -18.72 9.12
C PHE A 60 11.22 -19.50 10.24
N PRO A 61 11.73 -20.68 10.62
CA PRO A 61 11.11 -21.50 11.65
C PRO A 61 10.94 -20.73 12.96
N GLY A 62 9.75 -20.85 13.57
CA GLY A 62 9.44 -20.17 14.83
C GLY A 62 8.98 -18.71 14.69
N ILE A 63 8.90 -18.16 13.47
CA ILE A 63 8.30 -16.84 13.26
C ILE A 63 6.77 -16.90 13.44
N GLN A 64 6.24 -16.05 14.31
CA GLN A 64 4.79 -15.85 14.39
C GLN A 64 4.35 -14.88 13.29
N ILE A 65 3.44 -15.33 12.42
CA ILE A 65 2.90 -14.51 11.31
C ILE A 65 1.42 -14.25 11.50
N ILE A 66 1.06 -12.97 11.47
CA ILE A 66 -0.33 -12.50 11.47
C ILE A 66 -0.64 -11.71 10.21
N THR A 67 -1.85 -11.90 9.70
CA THR A 67 -2.40 -11.19 8.55
C THR A 67 -3.24 -10.03 9.04
N PHE A 68 -3.05 -8.83 8.48
CA PHE A 68 -3.74 -7.63 8.93
C PHE A 68 -4.16 -6.75 7.73
N THR A 69 -5.30 -6.07 7.88
CA THR A 69 -5.66 -4.93 7.04
C THR A 69 -6.04 -3.75 7.93
N SER A 70 -5.51 -2.56 7.61
CA SER A 70 -5.91 -1.33 8.30
C SER A 70 -7.25 -0.77 7.79
N PHE A 71 -7.72 -1.27 6.64
CA PHE A 71 -8.94 -0.81 5.97
C PHE A 71 -9.81 -2.01 5.60
N PRO A 72 -10.38 -2.71 6.60
CA PRO A 72 -11.36 -3.76 6.34
C PRO A 72 -12.55 -3.22 5.55
N SER A 73 -13.26 -4.09 4.84
CA SER A 73 -14.33 -3.71 3.89
C SER A 73 -15.39 -2.77 4.48
N TYR A 74 -15.75 -2.94 5.77
CA TYR A 74 -16.74 -2.10 6.45
C TYR A 74 -16.25 -0.65 6.69
N ASN A 75 -14.93 -0.43 6.66
CA ASN A 75 -14.32 0.89 6.67
C ASN A 75 -14.19 1.49 5.26
N LEU A 76 -14.66 0.80 4.22
CA LEU A 76 -14.60 1.23 2.82
C LEU A 76 -16.01 1.47 2.25
N ARG A 77 -16.19 2.57 1.50
CA ARG A 77 -17.37 2.84 0.65
C ARG A 77 -17.17 2.18 -0.72
N ASP A 78 -18.24 1.66 -1.29
CA ASP A 78 -18.29 1.10 -2.64
C ASP A 78 -17.16 0.12 -2.97
N ALA A 79 -16.90 -0.83 -2.07
CA ALA A 79 -16.00 -1.97 -2.30
C ALA A 79 -16.60 -2.97 -3.32
N THR A 80 -17.19 -2.46 -4.40
CA THR A 80 -17.57 -3.27 -5.55
C THR A 80 -16.28 -3.73 -6.20
N ASN A 81 -15.96 -5.02 -6.02
CA ASN A 81 -14.93 -5.71 -6.78
C ASN A 81 -15.34 -5.71 -8.26
N LYS A 82 -15.07 -4.61 -8.97
CA LYS A 82 -15.12 -4.63 -10.43
C LYS A 82 -14.03 -5.58 -10.89
N LYS A 83 -14.43 -6.69 -11.52
CA LYS A 83 -13.50 -7.66 -12.14
C LYS A 83 -12.57 -7.00 -13.18
N THR A 84 -12.94 -5.81 -13.66
CA THR A 84 -12.21 -5.02 -14.65
C THR A 84 -12.23 -3.54 -14.26
N GLY A 85 -11.07 -2.91 -14.10
CA GLY A 85 -10.92 -1.49 -13.84
C GLY A 85 -10.17 -1.15 -12.54
N LEU A 86 -10.05 0.14 -12.25
CA LEU A 86 -9.34 0.65 -11.08
C LEU A 86 -10.03 0.27 -9.77
N ASN A 87 -9.26 -0.18 -8.79
CA ASN A 87 -9.73 -0.37 -7.42
C ASN A 87 -9.97 1.02 -6.80
N VAL A 88 -11.22 1.45 -6.72
CA VAL A 88 -11.59 2.67 -6.00
C VAL A 88 -11.96 2.27 -4.58
N ARG A 89 -11.18 2.75 -3.61
CA ARG A 89 -11.41 2.55 -2.19
C ARG A 89 -11.49 3.91 -1.52
N ARG A 90 -12.66 4.26 -1.00
CA ARG A 90 -12.88 5.49 -0.21
C ARG A 90 -13.21 5.08 1.22
N CYS A 91 -12.71 5.79 2.23
CA CYS A 91 -13.07 5.48 3.61
C CYS A 91 -14.57 5.78 3.84
N LYS A 92 -15.26 4.91 4.59
CA LYS A 92 -16.65 5.10 5.04
C LYS A 92 -16.67 5.68 6.45
N GLY A 93 -17.21 6.90 6.60
CA GLY A 93 -17.51 7.49 7.91
C GLY A 93 -16.31 7.53 8.87
N LYS A 94 -16.61 7.33 10.17
CA LYS A 94 -15.61 7.18 11.24
C LYS A 94 -14.83 5.87 11.07
N MET A 95 -13.51 5.95 11.14
CA MET A 95 -12.63 4.77 11.06
C MET A 95 -12.89 3.86 12.26
N LYS A 96 -13.40 2.65 12.02
CA LYS A 96 -13.60 1.63 13.07
C LYS A 96 -12.32 0.84 13.32
N MET A 97 -12.23 0.20 14.49
CA MET A 97 -11.15 -0.75 14.76
C MET A 97 -11.14 -1.87 13.72
N ALA A 98 -9.95 -2.30 13.29
CA ALA A 98 -9.80 -3.55 12.53
C ALA A 98 -9.84 -4.73 13.51
N ALA A 99 -11.05 -5.07 13.98
CA ALA A 99 -11.26 -5.98 15.10
C ALA A 99 -10.71 -7.39 14.83
N GLU A 100 -10.86 -7.88 13.60
CA GLU A 100 -10.39 -9.21 13.19
C GLU A 100 -8.86 -9.31 13.28
N GLY A 101 -8.17 -8.28 12.80
CA GLY A 101 -6.72 -8.17 12.88
C GLY A 101 -6.25 -7.94 14.31
N ALA A 102 -6.96 -7.11 15.08
CA ALA A 102 -6.66 -6.81 16.47
C ALA A 102 -6.79 -8.06 17.36
N GLN A 103 -7.80 -8.91 17.13
CA GLN A 103 -8.00 -10.16 17.85
C GLN A 103 -6.85 -11.16 17.59
N LYS A 104 -6.40 -11.29 16.34
CA LYS A 104 -5.24 -12.14 16.00
C LYS A 104 -3.95 -11.64 16.67
N LEU A 105 -3.72 -10.32 16.66
CA LEU A 105 -2.54 -9.74 17.31
C LEU A 105 -2.62 -9.88 18.83
N TYR A 106 -3.78 -9.67 19.44
CA TYR A 106 -4.02 -9.89 20.87
C TYR A 106 -3.68 -11.33 21.27
N ALA A 107 -4.17 -12.33 20.52
CA ALA A 107 -3.91 -13.73 20.79
C ALA A 107 -2.40 -14.07 20.75
N ALA A 108 -1.70 -13.60 19.71
CA ALA A 108 -0.25 -13.77 19.59
C ALA A 108 0.52 -13.11 20.75
N CYS A 109 0.15 -11.88 21.12
CA CYS A 109 0.73 -11.20 22.27
C CYS A 109 0.41 -11.92 23.59
N LYS A 110 -0.80 -12.46 23.77
CA LYS A 110 -1.19 -13.19 24.98
C LYS A 110 -0.39 -14.49 25.15
N GLU A 111 -0.11 -15.19 24.06
CA GLU A 111 0.76 -16.38 24.06
C GLU A 111 2.18 -16.03 24.49
N ILE A 112 2.74 -14.91 24.00
CA ILE A 112 4.10 -14.47 24.34
C ILE A 112 4.20 -13.96 25.79
N VAL A 113 3.19 -13.25 26.27
CA VAL A 113 3.18 -12.61 27.59
C VAL A 113 2.82 -13.59 28.71
N GLY A 114 1.97 -14.58 28.42
CA GLY A 114 1.48 -15.53 29.41
C GLY A 114 0.74 -14.84 30.57
N GLU A 115 1.21 -15.10 31.79
CA GLU A 115 0.67 -14.54 33.05
C GLU A 115 1.51 -13.37 33.60
N GLU A 116 2.62 -13.01 32.94
CA GLU A 116 3.54 -11.97 33.44
C GLU A 116 2.89 -10.57 33.44
N VAL A 117 1.99 -10.29 32.50
CA VAL A 117 1.22 -9.03 32.42
C VAL A 117 -0.24 -9.33 32.09
N ASP A 118 -1.14 -8.69 32.83
CA ASP A 118 -2.57 -8.73 32.50
C ASP A 118 -2.90 -7.74 31.39
N ILE A 119 -3.16 -8.29 30.19
CA ILE A 119 -3.60 -7.54 29.01
C ILE A 119 -5.11 -7.73 28.72
N SER A 120 -5.89 -8.23 29.69
CA SER A 120 -7.35 -8.44 29.57
C SER A 120 -8.11 -7.19 29.15
N SER A 121 -7.66 -6.01 29.60
CA SER A 121 -8.23 -4.70 29.20
C SER A 121 -8.25 -4.48 27.69
N TRP A 122 -7.27 -5.02 26.96
CA TRP A 122 -7.24 -4.95 25.51
C TRP A 122 -8.29 -5.87 24.88
N HIS A 123 -8.51 -7.06 25.45
CA HIS A 123 -9.56 -7.96 24.98
C HIS A 123 -10.96 -7.36 25.18
N SER A 124 -11.22 -6.75 26.34
CA SER A 124 -12.48 -6.04 26.59
C SER A 124 -12.72 -4.94 25.58
N LYS A 125 -11.69 -4.11 25.30
CA LYS A 125 -11.76 -3.06 24.29
C LYS A 125 -12.11 -3.60 22.89
N ILE A 126 -11.50 -4.71 22.46
CA ILE A 126 -11.82 -5.34 21.16
C ILE A 126 -13.28 -5.82 21.15
N THR A 127 -13.72 -6.45 22.23
CA THR A 127 -15.09 -7.00 22.33
C THR A 127 -16.13 -5.90 22.29
N GLU A 128 -15.92 -4.81 23.03
CA GLU A 128 -16.79 -3.63 23.03
C GLU A 128 -16.92 -3.06 21.62
N GLU A 129 -15.80 -2.83 20.92
CA GLU A 129 -15.79 -2.32 19.54
C GLU A 129 -16.50 -3.24 18.53
N MET A 130 -16.45 -4.56 18.72
CA MET A 130 -17.19 -5.51 17.87
C MET A 130 -18.71 -5.46 18.10
N THR A 131 -19.16 -5.03 19.28
CA THR A 131 -20.58 -4.96 19.66
C THR A 131 -21.23 -3.61 19.39
N LEU A 132 -20.45 -2.57 19.09
CA LEU A 132 -20.97 -1.24 18.84
C LEU A 132 -21.63 -1.15 17.45
N GLU A 133 -22.96 -1.00 17.44
CA GLU A 133 -23.73 -0.57 16.28
C GLU A 133 -23.59 0.96 16.14
N TYR A 134 -23.14 1.43 14.98
CA TYR A 134 -22.95 2.86 14.72
C TYR A 134 -23.94 3.31 13.65
N ASP A 135 -24.60 4.44 13.91
CA ASP A 135 -25.50 5.09 12.97
C ASP A 135 -24.71 5.66 11.77
N GLU A 136 -25.20 5.47 10.55
CA GLU A 136 -24.46 5.76 9.31
C GLU A 136 -24.28 7.27 9.00
N GLY A 137 -24.66 8.16 9.93
CA GLY A 137 -24.81 9.60 9.70
C GLY A 137 -23.85 10.55 10.43
N GLU A 138 -23.01 10.10 11.36
CA GLU A 138 -22.16 11.03 12.12
C GLU A 138 -20.90 11.46 11.34
N GLU A 139 -20.79 12.78 11.12
CA GLU A 139 -19.56 13.42 10.63
C GLU A 139 -18.42 13.30 11.66
N VAL A 140 -17.19 13.24 11.16
CA VAL A 140 -16.00 12.98 11.97
C VAL A 140 -15.68 14.21 12.82
N GLU A 141 -16.00 14.17 14.11
CA GLU A 141 -15.24 14.95 15.08
C GLU A 141 -13.85 14.30 15.21
N ILE A 142 -12.84 15.00 14.69
CA ILE A 142 -11.44 14.67 14.97
C ILE A 142 -11.25 14.99 16.45
N GLU A 143 -11.44 13.98 17.31
CA GLU A 143 -10.99 14.09 18.71
C GLU A 143 -9.57 14.64 18.73
N GLU A 144 -9.32 15.61 19.62
CA GLU A 144 -8.03 16.28 19.75
C GLU A 144 -6.90 15.25 19.69
N THR A 145 -5.91 15.53 18.83
CA THR A 145 -4.71 14.70 18.72
C THR A 145 -4.11 14.57 20.11
N VAL A 146 -4.21 13.39 20.71
CA VAL A 146 -3.70 13.12 22.06
C VAL A 146 -2.27 13.64 22.11
N THR A 147 -2.02 14.66 22.93
CA THR A 147 -0.72 15.31 23.03
C THR A 147 0.33 14.29 23.46
N LEU A 148 1.10 13.83 22.48
CA LEU A 148 2.15 12.84 22.67
C LEU A 148 3.26 13.46 23.54
N LYS A 149 3.42 12.96 24.77
CA LYS A 149 4.57 13.35 25.59
C LYS A 149 5.83 12.80 24.92
N ARG A 150 6.71 13.68 24.42
CA ARG A 150 8.08 13.33 24.02
C ARG A 150 8.80 12.80 25.25
N GLN A 151 8.92 11.48 25.38
CA GLN A 151 9.74 10.88 26.42
C GLN A 151 11.23 10.92 26.02
N ASP A 152 12.09 11.06 27.03
CA ASP A 152 13.54 11.00 26.87
C ASP A 152 13.96 9.66 26.24
N THR A 153 14.70 9.73 25.13
CA THR A 153 15.16 8.57 24.36
C THR A 153 16.57 8.11 24.74
N ARG A 154 17.15 8.67 25.82
CA ARG A 154 18.42 8.16 26.38
C ARG A 154 18.30 6.66 26.66
N PHE A 155 19.39 5.95 26.38
CA PHE A 155 19.50 4.52 26.64
C PHE A 155 19.30 4.25 28.14
N LYS A 156 18.17 3.65 28.48
CA LYS A 156 17.91 3.04 29.79
C LYS A 156 18.08 1.53 29.67
N GLY A 157 18.54 0.90 30.75
CA GLY A 157 18.57 -0.57 30.85
C GLY A 157 17.21 -1.16 30.49
N TYR A 158 17.22 -2.26 29.74
CA TYR A 158 15.98 -2.92 29.34
C TYR A 158 15.47 -3.79 30.49
N ASN A 159 14.28 -3.45 31.01
CA ASN A 159 13.51 -4.30 31.91
C ASN A 159 12.30 -4.81 31.13
N LYS A 160 12.11 -6.13 31.09
CA LYS A 160 10.94 -6.77 30.48
C LYS A 160 9.69 -6.32 31.24
N PHE A 161 8.66 -5.88 30.52
CA PHE A 161 7.39 -5.41 31.10
C PHE A 161 7.56 -4.33 32.18
N GLU A 162 8.41 -3.33 31.91
CA GLU A 162 8.68 -2.23 32.82
C GLU A 162 7.37 -1.55 33.28
N GLY A 163 7.09 -1.62 34.59
CA GLY A 163 5.87 -1.06 35.18
C GLY A 163 4.60 -1.88 34.95
N GLY A 164 4.72 -3.18 34.61
CA GLY A 164 3.57 -4.04 34.31
C GLY A 164 2.90 -3.70 32.98
N VAL A 165 3.65 -3.09 32.05
CA VAL A 165 3.14 -2.63 30.75
C VAL A 165 3.85 -3.39 29.64
N LEU A 166 3.07 -4.04 28.78
CA LEU A 166 3.55 -4.64 27.53
C LEU A 166 3.94 -3.54 26.54
N THR A 167 5.18 -3.53 26.08
CA THR A 167 5.66 -2.57 25.06
C THR A 167 5.91 -3.25 23.72
N ILE A 168 5.05 -2.95 22.75
CA ILE A 168 5.11 -3.42 21.37
C ILE A 168 5.66 -2.30 20.49
N GLY A 169 6.67 -2.55 19.67
CA GLY A 169 7.15 -1.54 18.72
C GLY A 169 7.03 -1.98 17.28
N CYS A 170 6.51 -1.06 16.47
CA CYS A 170 6.23 -1.23 15.05
C CYS A 170 7.49 -0.91 14.23
N ILE A 171 8.06 -1.91 13.59
CA ILE A 171 9.26 -1.79 12.75
C ILE A 171 8.90 -2.14 11.31
N GLY A 172 9.49 -1.44 10.34
CA GLY A 172 9.27 -1.73 8.92
C GLY A 172 9.62 -0.55 8.02
N GLN A 173 9.68 -0.83 6.71
CA GLN A 173 10.00 0.16 5.70
C GLN A 173 8.99 1.34 5.67
N PRO A 174 9.32 2.48 5.03
CA PRO A 174 8.33 3.51 4.74
C PRO A 174 7.11 2.92 4.02
N ASN A 175 5.93 3.52 4.23
CA ASN A 175 4.69 3.19 3.52
C ASN A 175 4.12 1.75 3.65
N VAL A 176 4.73 0.85 4.44
CA VAL A 176 4.16 -0.48 4.77
C VAL A 176 2.87 -0.40 5.60
N GLY A 177 2.54 0.79 6.14
CA GLY A 177 1.31 1.03 6.90
C GLY A 177 1.45 0.89 8.42
N LYS A 178 2.63 1.15 8.99
CA LYS A 178 2.85 1.09 10.47
C LYS A 178 1.88 1.99 11.24
N SER A 179 1.87 3.28 10.93
CA SER A 179 1.00 4.26 11.59
C SER A 179 -0.48 4.02 11.26
N SER A 180 -0.80 3.53 10.06
CA SER A 180 -2.17 3.11 9.69
C SER A 180 -2.65 1.91 10.50
N LEU A 181 -1.78 0.92 10.73
CA LEU A 181 -2.07 -0.24 11.58
C LEU A 181 -2.30 0.20 13.03
N MET A 182 -1.50 1.13 13.56
CA MET A 182 -1.73 1.67 14.90
C MET A 182 -3.08 2.37 15.03
N ASN A 183 -3.41 3.23 14.07
CA ASN A 183 -4.72 3.87 13.99
C ASN A 183 -5.86 2.85 13.93
N ALA A 184 -5.73 1.81 13.10
CA ALA A 184 -6.71 0.74 12.98
C ALA A 184 -6.83 -0.13 14.25
N LEU A 185 -5.75 -0.32 15.01
CA LEU A 185 -5.80 -0.96 16.33
C LEU A 185 -6.45 -0.06 17.39
N MET A 186 -6.30 1.25 17.27
CA MET A 186 -6.89 2.20 18.22
C MET A 186 -8.40 2.40 18.00
N GLY A 187 -8.90 2.14 16.79
CA GLY A 187 -10.27 2.49 16.37
C GLY A 187 -10.46 3.99 16.16
N LYS A 188 -9.37 4.77 16.13
CA LYS A 188 -9.40 6.22 15.90
C LYS A 188 -8.06 6.74 15.41
N LYS A 189 -8.06 7.94 14.82
CA LYS A 189 -6.86 8.56 14.26
C LYS A 189 -6.03 9.20 15.39
N VAL A 190 -5.04 8.47 15.89
CA VAL A 190 -4.10 8.93 16.92
C VAL A 190 -2.77 9.40 16.36
N VAL A 191 -2.37 8.89 15.20
CA VAL A 191 -1.14 9.25 14.49
C VAL A 191 -1.46 9.79 13.11
N SER A 192 -0.71 10.82 12.71
CA SER A 192 -0.79 11.32 11.34
C SER A 192 -0.19 10.29 10.38
N VAL A 193 -0.80 10.16 9.20
CA VAL A 193 -0.38 9.24 8.14
C VAL A 193 -0.19 10.02 6.85
N SER A 194 0.77 9.60 6.04
CA SER A 194 1.03 10.15 4.71
C SER A 194 1.55 9.07 3.79
N ARG A 195 1.36 9.27 2.49
CA ARG A 195 1.89 8.41 1.42
C ARG A 195 3.35 8.74 1.09
N THR A 196 3.84 9.89 1.52
CA THR A 196 5.23 10.30 1.30
C THR A 196 6.12 9.61 2.33
N PRO A 197 7.19 8.90 1.89
CA PRO A 197 8.13 8.29 2.82
C PRO A 197 8.79 9.37 3.70
N GLY A 198 9.13 9.00 4.93
CA GLY A 198 9.75 9.93 5.89
C GLY A 198 8.75 10.84 6.64
N HIS A 199 7.45 10.54 6.59
CA HIS A 199 6.41 11.26 7.34
C HIS A 199 6.60 11.15 8.86
N THR A 200 6.70 9.92 9.37
CA THR A 200 7.04 9.66 10.78
C THR A 200 8.53 9.87 10.98
N LYS A 201 8.91 11.01 11.58
CA LYS A 201 10.32 11.40 11.81
C LYS A 201 10.84 11.10 13.21
N HIS A 202 9.94 10.92 14.17
CA HIS A 202 10.29 10.75 15.57
C HIS A 202 9.67 9.49 16.13
N PHE A 203 10.39 8.87 17.06
CA PHE A 203 9.87 7.80 17.89
C PHE A 203 8.79 8.35 18.82
N GLN A 204 7.64 7.69 18.87
CA GLN A 204 6.51 8.09 19.69
C GLN A 204 5.86 6.87 20.33
N THR A 205 5.26 7.10 21.50
CA THR A 205 4.70 6.05 22.34
C THR A 205 3.24 6.35 22.61
N ILE A 206 2.37 5.37 22.39
CA ILE A 206 0.92 5.49 22.46
C ILE A 206 0.39 4.34 23.30
N PHE A 207 -0.44 4.64 24.29
CA PHE A 207 -1.10 3.61 25.07
C PHE A 207 -2.36 3.15 24.35
N LEU A 208 -2.42 1.86 24.03
CA LEU A 208 -3.61 1.20 23.49
C LEU A 208 -4.64 0.95 24.59
N THR A 209 -4.13 0.50 25.73
CA THR A 209 -4.78 0.41 27.05
C THR A 209 -3.73 0.76 28.11
N PRO A 210 -4.09 0.94 29.39
CA PRO A 210 -3.10 1.24 30.44
C PRO A 210 -1.97 0.21 30.54
N GLN A 211 -2.22 -1.05 30.19
CA GLN A 211 -1.27 -2.17 30.24
C GLN A 211 -0.59 -2.48 28.90
N VAL A 212 -1.04 -1.88 27.79
CA VAL A 212 -0.48 -2.14 26.46
C VAL A 212 -0.06 -0.85 25.78
N ARG A 213 1.22 -0.79 25.41
CA ARG A 213 1.88 0.37 24.85
C ARG A 213 2.43 0.05 23.46
N LEU A 214 2.04 0.84 22.48
CA LEU A 214 2.52 0.78 21.11
C LEU A 214 3.56 1.88 20.86
N CYS A 215 4.65 1.52 20.20
CA CYS A 215 5.69 2.45 19.78
C CYS A 215 5.67 2.59 18.25
N ASP A 216 5.45 3.82 17.75
CA ASP A 216 5.61 4.13 16.32
C ASP A 216 7.04 4.54 16.07
N CYS A 217 7.71 3.83 15.17
CA CYS A 217 9.07 4.11 14.76
C CYS A 217 9.10 4.76 13.37
N PRO A 218 10.05 5.66 13.10
CA PRO A 218 10.34 6.09 11.73
C PRO A 218 10.54 4.90 10.79
N GLY A 219 10.17 5.07 9.51
CA GLY A 219 10.41 4.02 8.51
C GLY A 219 11.90 3.76 8.33
N LEU A 220 12.32 2.50 8.50
CA LEU A 220 13.71 2.09 8.33
C LEU A 220 13.89 1.45 6.96
N VAL A 221 14.77 2.01 6.13
CA VAL A 221 15.20 1.37 4.89
C VAL A 221 16.50 0.65 5.17
N PHE A 222 16.48 -0.68 5.09
CA PHE A 222 17.67 -1.49 5.28
C PHE A 222 18.55 -1.46 4.02
N PRO A 223 19.89 -1.51 4.14
CA PRO A 223 20.76 -1.67 2.99
C PRO A 223 20.32 -2.86 2.15
N SER A 224 19.99 -2.61 0.89
CA SER A 224 19.42 -3.62 0.00
C SER A 224 19.85 -3.35 -1.43
N LEU A 225 20.06 -4.42 -2.20
CA LEU A 225 20.41 -4.37 -3.63
C LEU A 225 19.17 -4.16 -4.52
N VAL A 226 18.00 -3.90 -3.92
CA VAL A 226 16.75 -3.67 -4.66
C VAL A 226 16.91 -2.47 -5.59
N PRO A 227 16.67 -2.63 -6.91
CA PRO A 227 16.73 -1.53 -7.88
C PRO A 227 15.83 -0.34 -7.51
N LYS A 228 16.23 0.87 -7.88
CA LYS A 228 15.46 2.11 -7.63
C LYS A 228 14.03 2.06 -8.17
N VAL A 229 13.83 1.39 -9.32
CA VAL A 229 12.50 1.15 -9.91
C VAL A 229 11.56 0.45 -8.92
N LEU A 230 12.03 -0.62 -8.29
CA LEU A 230 11.25 -1.35 -7.30
C LEU A 230 11.08 -0.56 -6.00
N GLN A 231 12.10 0.19 -5.57
CA GLN A 231 11.99 1.08 -4.41
C GLN A 231 10.89 2.15 -4.58
N ALA A 232 10.74 2.68 -5.79
CA ALA A 232 9.66 3.62 -6.12
C ALA A 232 8.28 2.96 -6.04
N ILE A 233 8.11 1.79 -6.65
CA ILE A 233 6.85 1.03 -6.66
C ILE A 233 6.43 0.61 -5.23
N MET A 234 7.40 0.17 -4.43
CA MET A 234 7.23 -0.19 -3.01
C MET A 234 6.95 1.03 -2.11
N GLY A 235 7.22 2.25 -2.59
CA GLY A 235 7.08 3.47 -1.81
C GLY A 235 8.18 3.69 -0.77
N SER A 236 9.32 3.00 -0.86
CA SER A 236 10.47 3.28 0.00
C SER A 236 11.23 4.54 -0.47
N TYR A 237 11.12 4.87 -1.76
CA TYR A 237 11.66 6.10 -2.35
C TYR A 237 10.53 7.10 -2.71
N PRO A 238 10.68 8.40 -2.42
CA PRO A 238 9.66 9.40 -2.70
C PRO A 238 9.48 9.60 -4.22
N ILE A 239 8.29 9.26 -4.72
CA ILE A 239 7.93 9.36 -6.15
C ILE A 239 8.20 10.77 -6.72
N ALA A 240 7.91 11.81 -5.94
CA ALA A 240 8.11 13.21 -6.35
C ALA A 240 9.57 13.58 -6.65
N GLN A 241 10.55 12.79 -6.18
CA GLN A 241 11.98 13.03 -6.40
C GLN A 241 12.56 12.17 -7.53
N LEU A 242 11.75 11.35 -8.20
CA LEU A 242 12.20 10.51 -9.30
C LEU A 242 12.51 11.36 -10.53
N ARG A 243 13.76 11.36 -10.98
CA ARG A 243 14.13 12.01 -12.25
C ARG A 243 13.56 11.28 -13.46
N ASP A 244 13.47 9.96 -13.36
CA ASP A 244 12.91 9.07 -14.38
C ASP A 244 11.81 8.18 -13.75
N PRO A 245 10.54 8.62 -13.79
CA PRO A 245 9.41 7.81 -13.36
C PRO A 245 9.01 6.76 -14.41
N TYR A 246 9.41 6.94 -15.68
CA TYR A 246 8.96 6.12 -16.81
C TYR A 246 9.49 4.70 -16.74
N SER A 247 10.74 4.51 -16.31
CA SER A 247 11.29 3.16 -16.06
C SER A 247 10.46 2.36 -15.04
N SER A 248 9.86 3.04 -14.05
CA SER A 248 8.99 2.38 -13.07
C SER A 248 7.61 2.08 -13.63
N VAL A 249 7.07 2.97 -14.47
CA VAL A 249 5.83 2.71 -15.21
C VAL A 249 6.03 1.54 -16.17
N LYS A 250 7.13 1.49 -16.92
CA LYS A 250 7.50 0.39 -17.81
C LYS A 250 7.49 -0.95 -17.09
N PHE A 251 8.20 -1.03 -15.95
CA PHE A 251 8.26 -2.26 -15.16
C PHE A 251 6.88 -2.78 -14.74
N VAL A 252 5.94 -1.87 -14.46
CA VAL A 252 4.55 -2.22 -14.11
C VAL A 252 3.74 -2.57 -15.35
N ALA A 253 3.88 -1.84 -16.44
CA ALA A 253 3.20 -2.09 -17.72
C ALA A 253 3.55 -3.46 -18.32
N GLU A 254 4.80 -3.91 -18.13
CA GLU A 254 5.24 -5.26 -18.50
C GLU A 254 4.55 -6.37 -17.69
N ARG A 255 3.90 -6.04 -16.56
CA ARG A 255 3.32 -6.99 -15.59
C ARG A 255 1.82 -6.86 -15.42
N VAL A 256 1.27 -5.71 -15.77
CA VAL A 256 -0.14 -5.37 -15.65
C VAL A 256 -0.52 -4.66 -16.94
N ASP A 257 -1.57 -5.13 -17.60
CA ASP A 257 -2.11 -4.50 -18.81
C ASP A 257 -2.75 -3.14 -18.46
N LEU A 258 -1.92 -2.11 -18.36
CA LEU A 258 -2.33 -0.76 -17.99
C LEU A 258 -3.22 -0.14 -19.07
N VAL A 259 -3.03 -0.48 -20.34
CA VAL A 259 -3.81 0.05 -21.47
C VAL A 259 -5.27 -0.35 -21.32
N THR A 260 -5.53 -1.66 -21.16
CA THR A 260 -6.88 -2.18 -20.97
C THR A 260 -7.46 -1.75 -19.63
N LEU A 261 -6.67 -1.80 -18.55
CA LEU A 261 -7.12 -1.45 -17.20
C LEU A 261 -7.57 0.01 -17.10
N LEU A 262 -6.79 0.92 -17.70
CA LEU A 262 -7.05 2.35 -17.67
C LEU A 262 -7.93 2.80 -18.84
N LYS A 263 -8.23 1.93 -19.81
CA LYS A 263 -8.95 2.24 -21.05
C LYS A 263 -8.31 3.43 -21.76
N LEU A 264 -7.03 3.27 -22.11
CA LEU A 264 -6.27 4.29 -22.83
C LEU A 264 -6.47 4.15 -24.33
N GLU A 265 -6.41 5.28 -25.02
CA GLU A 265 -6.31 5.36 -26.47
C GLU A 265 -4.87 5.72 -26.81
N HIS A 266 -4.31 5.09 -27.84
CA HIS A 266 -2.93 5.36 -28.23
C HIS A 266 -2.82 6.80 -28.75
N PRO A 267 -1.88 7.64 -28.25
CA PRO A 267 -1.77 9.04 -28.68
C PRO A 267 -1.54 9.21 -30.18
N GLU A 268 -0.76 8.32 -30.78
CA GLU A 268 -0.38 8.35 -32.20
C GLU A 268 -1.14 7.31 -33.06
N HIS A 269 -2.13 6.61 -32.48
CA HIS A 269 -2.86 5.52 -33.14
C HIS A 269 -1.98 4.37 -33.70
N ASP A 270 -0.84 4.11 -33.06
CA ASP A 270 0.01 2.95 -33.31
C ASP A 270 -0.48 1.73 -32.48
N ASP A 271 -0.09 0.54 -32.93
CA ASP A 271 -0.30 -0.75 -32.27
C ASP A 271 0.76 -1.02 -31.19
N GLU A 272 1.97 -0.45 -31.32
CA GLU A 272 3.03 -0.60 -30.33
C GLU A 272 2.92 0.45 -29.22
N TRP A 273 2.79 -0.02 -27.98
CA TRP A 273 2.84 0.86 -26.81
C TRP A 273 4.26 0.97 -26.28
N SER A 274 4.64 2.13 -25.77
CA SER A 274 5.76 2.36 -24.86
C SER A 274 5.28 2.88 -23.50
N ALA A 275 6.20 2.94 -22.53
CA ALA A 275 5.87 3.52 -21.22
C ALA A 275 5.55 5.02 -21.31
N ILE A 276 6.07 5.73 -22.32
CA ILE A 276 5.77 7.13 -22.59
C ILE A 276 4.36 7.24 -23.14
N ASP A 277 3.98 6.39 -24.11
CA ASP A 277 2.63 6.39 -24.71
C ASP A 277 1.54 6.09 -23.68
N ILE A 278 1.80 5.17 -22.75
CA ILE A 278 0.91 4.92 -21.62
C ILE A 278 0.74 6.18 -20.76
N CYS A 279 1.84 6.89 -20.51
CA CYS A 279 1.80 8.12 -19.72
C CYS A 279 1.11 9.26 -20.47
N ASP A 280 1.32 9.41 -21.77
CA ASP A 280 0.69 10.42 -22.61
C ASP A 280 -0.80 10.14 -22.81
N GLY A 281 -1.18 8.89 -23.08
CA GLY A 281 -2.58 8.47 -23.11
C GLY A 281 -3.28 8.74 -21.78
N TRP A 282 -2.59 8.51 -20.66
CA TRP A 282 -3.12 8.88 -19.34
C TRP A 282 -3.18 10.40 -19.12
N ALA A 283 -2.18 11.15 -19.59
CA ALA A 283 -2.15 12.61 -19.52
C ALA A 283 -3.33 13.21 -20.28
N TYR A 284 -3.55 12.75 -21.52
CA TYR A 284 -4.65 13.17 -22.38
C TYR A 284 -6.00 12.89 -21.70
N LYS A 285 -6.20 11.65 -21.23
CA LYS A 285 -7.42 11.24 -20.53
C LYS A 285 -7.71 12.06 -19.26
N LYS A 286 -6.68 12.56 -18.58
CA LYS A 286 -6.80 13.38 -17.36
C LYS A 286 -6.75 14.88 -17.61
N GLY A 287 -6.56 15.32 -18.85
CA GLY A 287 -6.37 16.73 -19.19
C GLY A 287 -5.09 17.32 -18.57
N PHE A 288 -4.04 16.51 -18.42
CA PHE A 288 -2.76 16.99 -17.91
C PHE A 288 -1.96 17.62 -19.05
N TYR A 289 -1.97 18.95 -19.08
CA TYR A 289 -1.22 19.75 -20.04
C TYR A 289 -0.25 20.68 -19.32
N THR A 290 0.89 20.93 -19.97
CA THR A 290 1.90 21.89 -19.52
C THR A 290 1.39 23.32 -19.69
N ALA A 291 1.62 24.16 -18.68
CA ALA A 291 1.04 25.50 -18.61
C ALA A 291 1.47 26.46 -19.74
N ARG A 292 2.65 26.26 -20.34
CA ARG A 292 3.22 27.20 -21.31
C ARG A 292 2.93 26.83 -22.77
N THR A 293 3.02 25.56 -23.10
CA THR A 293 2.99 25.08 -24.49
C THR A 293 1.78 24.20 -24.79
N ALA A 294 0.92 23.96 -23.80
CA ALA A 294 -0.25 23.07 -23.91
C ALA A 294 0.08 21.68 -24.45
N ARG A 295 1.33 21.21 -24.27
CA ARG A 295 1.74 19.82 -24.54
C ARG A 295 1.31 18.92 -23.40
N LEU A 296 1.10 17.64 -23.67
CA LEU A 296 0.82 16.64 -22.65
C LEU A 296 1.91 16.64 -21.56
N ASP A 297 1.48 16.63 -20.30
CA ASP A 297 2.39 16.56 -19.15
C ASP A 297 2.63 15.09 -18.75
N THR A 298 3.47 14.44 -19.54
CA THR A 298 3.86 13.03 -19.40
C THR A 298 4.45 12.73 -18.03
N TYR A 299 5.26 13.65 -17.49
CA TYR A 299 5.92 13.47 -16.19
C TYR A 299 4.91 13.48 -15.04
N ARG A 300 3.96 14.43 -15.06
CA ARG A 300 2.85 14.47 -14.08
C ARG A 300 1.98 13.23 -14.19
N ALA A 301 1.70 12.76 -15.41
CA ALA A 301 0.95 11.53 -15.62
C ALA A 301 1.68 10.30 -15.05
N ALA A 302 2.98 10.15 -15.32
CA ALA A 302 3.79 9.06 -14.76
C ALA A 302 3.80 9.08 -13.22
N ASN A 303 4.02 10.25 -12.61
CA ASN A 303 3.94 10.42 -11.16
C ASN A 303 2.57 10.05 -10.60
N HIS A 304 1.49 10.42 -11.30
CA HIS A 304 0.13 10.09 -10.91
C HIS A 304 -0.13 8.58 -10.98
N LEU A 305 0.31 7.90 -12.04
CA LEU A 305 0.21 6.45 -12.18
C LEU A 305 0.95 5.72 -11.05
N LEU A 306 2.20 6.11 -10.77
CA LEU A 306 2.98 5.51 -9.68
C LEU A 306 2.31 5.71 -8.30
N ARG A 307 1.68 6.86 -8.06
CA ARG A 307 0.89 7.08 -6.84
C ARG A 307 -0.34 6.17 -6.79
N MET A 308 -1.03 5.96 -7.91
CA MET A 308 -2.15 5.02 -7.98
C MET A 308 -1.74 3.57 -7.71
N ILE A 309 -0.54 3.17 -8.15
CA ILE A 309 0.04 1.85 -7.85
C ILE A 309 0.39 1.74 -6.37
N LEU A 310 1.04 2.76 -5.80
CA LEU A 310 1.37 2.78 -4.37
C LEU A 310 0.11 2.69 -3.50
N ASP A 311 -0.95 3.41 -3.88
CA ASP A 311 -2.27 3.39 -3.25
C ASP A 311 -3.02 2.05 -3.41
N GLY A 312 -2.58 1.18 -4.32
CA GLY A 312 -3.24 -0.09 -4.61
C GLY A 312 -4.48 0.03 -5.52
N LYS A 313 -4.71 1.21 -6.12
CA LYS A 313 -5.75 1.40 -7.15
C LYS A 313 -5.44 0.58 -8.40
N ILE A 314 -4.15 0.51 -8.73
CA ILE A 314 -3.58 -0.43 -9.68
C ILE A 314 -2.84 -1.47 -8.82
N SER A 315 -3.38 -2.69 -8.75
CA SER A 315 -2.76 -3.73 -7.94
C SER A 315 -1.64 -4.41 -8.71
N MET A 316 -0.47 -4.47 -8.08
CA MET A 316 0.69 -5.21 -8.55
C MET A 316 1.33 -5.86 -7.33
N HIS A 317 1.64 -7.15 -7.43
CA HIS A 317 2.13 -7.95 -6.33
C HIS A 317 3.05 -9.06 -6.85
N PHE A 318 3.96 -9.53 -6.00
CA PHE A 318 4.74 -10.73 -6.25
C PHE A 318 4.10 -11.96 -5.65
N ALA A 319 4.45 -13.12 -6.20
CA ALA A 319 4.06 -14.41 -5.69
C ALA A 319 5.29 -15.17 -5.15
N PRO A 320 5.12 -16.03 -4.14
CA PRO A 320 6.20 -16.88 -3.69
C PRO A 320 6.58 -17.88 -4.80
N PRO A 321 7.82 -18.39 -4.81
CA PRO A 321 8.24 -19.44 -5.73
C PRO A 321 7.28 -20.63 -5.74
N GLY A 322 6.91 -21.13 -6.94
CA GLY A 322 6.00 -22.26 -7.10
C GLY A 322 4.52 -21.98 -6.81
N TYR A 323 4.13 -20.72 -6.61
CA TYR A 323 2.71 -20.37 -6.38
C TYR A 323 1.82 -20.73 -7.56
N PHE A 324 2.22 -20.36 -8.78
CA PHE A 324 1.38 -20.54 -9.97
C PHE A 324 1.20 -22.02 -10.34
N GLU A 325 2.24 -22.84 -10.14
CA GLU A 325 2.17 -24.30 -10.28
C GLU A 325 1.17 -24.94 -9.31
N LYS A 326 1.07 -24.40 -8.09
CA LYS A 326 0.19 -24.91 -7.02
C LYS A 326 -1.03 -24.02 -6.78
N LYS A 327 -1.47 -23.26 -7.79
CA LYS A 327 -2.52 -22.25 -7.61
C LYS A 327 -3.83 -22.85 -7.09
N ALA A 328 -4.29 -23.96 -7.68
CA ALA A 328 -5.51 -24.65 -7.25
C ALA A 328 -5.43 -25.13 -5.79
N PHE A 329 -4.27 -25.67 -5.38
CA PHE A 329 -4.03 -26.09 -4.00
C PHE A 329 -4.18 -24.91 -3.01
N TRP A 330 -3.65 -23.73 -3.35
CA TRP A 330 -3.78 -22.56 -2.49
C TRP A 330 -5.20 -21.98 -2.46
N GLU A 331 -5.94 -22.09 -3.57
CA GLU A 331 -7.33 -21.63 -3.66
C GLU A 331 -8.27 -22.43 -2.75
N GLU A 332 -8.01 -23.73 -2.58
CA GLU A 332 -8.78 -24.65 -1.74
C GLU A 332 -8.30 -24.72 -0.29
N HIS A 333 -7.19 -24.06 0.04
CA HIS A 333 -6.57 -24.17 1.37
C HIS A 333 -7.50 -23.64 2.49
N PRO A 334 -7.67 -24.34 3.63
CA PRO A 334 -8.63 -23.98 4.67
C PRO A 334 -8.41 -22.59 5.28
N GLU A 335 -7.15 -22.15 5.41
CA GLU A 335 -6.81 -20.81 5.92
C GLU A 335 -7.27 -19.66 5.02
N VAL A 336 -7.68 -19.91 3.77
CA VAL A 336 -8.23 -18.89 2.88
C VAL A 336 -9.46 -18.25 3.51
N GLN A 337 -10.30 -19.01 4.21
CA GLN A 337 -11.47 -18.47 4.91
C GLN A 337 -11.06 -17.54 6.04
N SER A 338 -10.02 -17.92 6.81
CA SER A 338 -9.46 -17.09 7.88
C SER A 338 -8.82 -15.79 7.37
N VAL A 339 -8.33 -15.77 6.13
CA VAL A 339 -7.82 -14.55 5.47
C VAL A 339 -8.97 -13.70 4.94
N LYS A 340 -9.97 -14.30 4.28
CA LYS A 340 -11.18 -13.61 3.80
C LYS A 340 -11.93 -12.93 4.94
N TRP A 341 -11.99 -13.59 6.11
CA TRP A 341 -12.54 -13.00 7.34
C TRP A 341 -11.80 -11.72 7.73
N VAL A 342 -10.46 -11.72 7.76
CA VAL A 342 -9.69 -10.49 8.06
C VAL A 342 -9.83 -9.42 6.97
N GLN A 343 -9.96 -9.82 5.71
CA GLN A 343 -10.26 -8.88 4.63
C GLN A 343 -11.69 -8.30 4.74
N ALA A 344 -12.53 -8.88 5.60
CA ALA A 344 -13.95 -8.60 5.74
C ALA A 344 -14.71 -8.70 4.40
N VAL A 345 -14.29 -9.57 3.48
CA VAL A 345 -15.01 -9.81 2.22
C VAL A 345 -16.23 -10.66 2.55
N ASN A 346 -17.38 -10.01 2.77
CA ASN A 346 -18.63 -10.67 3.18
C ASN A 346 -18.96 -11.88 2.31
N GLN A 347 -19.33 -12.99 2.97
CA GLN A 347 -20.17 -14.03 2.42
C GLN A 347 -21.60 -13.48 2.30
N SER A 348 -21.89 -12.74 1.24
CA SER A 348 -23.27 -12.44 0.84
C SER A 348 -23.41 -12.65 -0.66
N GLY A 349 -24.26 -13.62 -1.03
CA GLY A 349 -24.46 -14.11 -2.38
C GLY A 349 -25.25 -13.19 -3.30
N THR A 350 -25.41 -13.70 -4.52
CA THR A 350 -26.41 -13.40 -5.56
C THR A 350 -26.46 -11.99 -6.14
N GLY A 351 -26.02 -11.92 -7.40
CA GLY A 351 -26.54 -11.11 -8.51
C GLY A 351 -27.13 -9.73 -8.21
N ASP A 352 -26.46 -8.69 -8.70
CA ASP A 352 -27.19 -7.72 -9.52
C ASP A 352 -26.26 -7.02 -10.52
N GLN A 353 -26.76 -6.87 -11.75
CA GLN A 353 -26.11 -6.15 -12.82
C GLN A 353 -26.22 -4.64 -12.55
N ALA A 354 -25.08 -3.93 -12.49
CA ALA A 354 -25.09 -2.47 -12.47
C ALA A 354 -24.10 -1.91 -13.49
N THR A 355 -24.66 -1.21 -14.48
CA THR A 355 -23.99 -0.44 -15.52
C THR A 355 -23.05 0.64 -14.95
N PRO A 356 -21.91 0.95 -15.60
CA PRO A 356 -20.94 1.89 -15.07
C PRO A 356 -21.32 3.33 -15.44
N VAL A 357 -21.76 4.11 -14.45
CA VAL A 357 -21.72 5.58 -14.53
C VAL A 357 -20.35 6.04 -14.00
N LEU A 358 -19.63 6.81 -14.81
CA LEU A 358 -18.39 7.49 -14.44
C LEU A 358 -18.75 8.72 -13.61
N SER A 359 -18.33 8.78 -12.35
CA SER A 359 -18.35 10.01 -11.55
C SER A 359 -16.95 10.60 -11.44
N GLU A 360 -16.86 11.90 -11.68
CA GLU A 360 -15.67 12.74 -11.60
C GLU A 360 -15.10 12.77 -10.17
N TYR A 361 -13.77 12.91 -10.09
CA TYR A 361 -13.04 12.91 -8.82
C TYR A 361 -12.40 14.27 -8.63
N GLU A 362 -12.96 15.07 -7.71
CA GLU A 362 -12.30 16.24 -7.15
C GLU A 362 -11.16 15.79 -6.24
N SER A 363 -9.98 16.37 -6.47
CA SER A 363 -8.83 16.24 -5.60
C SER A 363 -8.90 17.37 -4.58
N SER A 364 -9.36 17.08 -3.36
CA SER A 364 -9.16 17.96 -2.22
C SER A 364 -7.69 17.86 -1.77
N ASP A 365 -6.83 18.66 -2.40
CA ASP A 365 -5.49 18.97 -1.89
C ASP A 365 -5.32 20.49 -2.02
N GLU A 366 -5.87 21.23 -1.04
CA GLU A 366 -5.51 22.62 -0.85
C GLU A 366 -4.08 22.69 -0.32
N GLY A 367 -3.18 23.14 -1.18
CA GLY A 367 -1.79 23.42 -0.86
C GLY A 367 -1.33 24.68 -1.56
N SER A 368 -1.52 25.82 -0.88
CA SER A 368 -0.76 27.08 -0.99
C SER A 368 -0.61 27.75 -2.36
N ASN A 369 -1.40 28.82 -2.57
CA ASN A 369 -1.17 29.87 -3.56
C ASN A 369 0.19 30.56 -3.36
N PRO A 370 1.03 30.71 -4.40
CA PRO A 370 1.90 31.86 -4.54
C PRO A 370 1.20 32.95 -5.38
N ALA A 371 1.41 34.18 -4.96
CA ALA A 371 0.81 35.41 -5.45
C ALA A 371 0.77 35.56 -6.99
N LYS A 372 -0.36 36.07 -7.46
CA LYS A 372 -0.53 36.67 -8.79
C LYS A 372 0.39 37.90 -8.91
N ASP A 373 1.26 37.92 -9.91
CA ASP A 373 1.80 39.17 -10.44
C ASP A 373 1.37 39.25 -11.91
N ASP A 374 0.38 40.12 -12.16
CA ASP A 374 -0.09 40.51 -13.48
C ASP A 374 1.03 41.27 -14.18
N ARG A 375 1.50 40.78 -15.33
CA ARG A 375 2.18 41.61 -16.34
C ARG A 375 2.21 40.91 -17.70
N HIS A 376 1.27 41.29 -18.57
CA HIS A 376 1.43 41.25 -20.03
C HIS A 376 2.65 42.10 -20.44
N PRO A 377 3.42 41.75 -21.50
CA PRO A 377 2.98 42.17 -22.84
C PRO A 377 3.43 41.31 -24.05
N ARG A 378 2.62 41.48 -25.11
CA ARG A 378 2.91 41.62 -26.55
C ARG A 378 3.77 40.57 -27.31
N ASN A 379 3.06 39.96 -28.27
CA ASN A 379 3.49 39.61 -29.64
C ASN A 379 4.82 40.22 -30.11
N GLN A 380 5.69 39.36 -30.62
CA GLN A 380 6.33 39.58 -31.92
C GLN A 380 6.65 38.25 -32.59
N SER A 381 6.20 38.18 -33.83
CA SER A 381 6.48 37.18 -34.86
C SER A 381 7.97 37.03 -35.14
N ASN A 382 8.42 35.82 -35.41
CA ASN A 382 9.22 35.59 -36.63
C ASN A 382 9.25 34.12 -37.04
N SER A 383 9.03 33.96 -38.34
CA SER A 383 9.12 32.78 -39.19
C SER A 383 10.56 32.30 -39.37
N SER A 384 10.75 30.98 -39.52
CA SER A 384 11.58 30.40 -40.59
C SER A 384 11.33 28.88 -40.68
N SER A 385 11.05 28.44 -41.91
CA SER A 385 11.18 27.09 -42.47
C SER A 385 12.67 26.68 -42.45
N GLU A 386 13.15 25.44 -42.64
CA GLU A 386 12.88 24.27 -43.49
C GLU A 386 13.46 23.06 -42.71
N GLY A 387 12.97 21.84 -42.79
CA GLY A 387 13.02 20.95 -43.94
C GLY A 387 14.14 19.94 -43.72
N ASP A 388 13.81 18.64 -43.67
CA ASP A 388 14.63 17.56 -44.21
C ASP A 388 13.79 16.26 -44.15
N GLU A 389 13.54 15.72 -45.33
CA GLU A 389 12.82 14.47 -45.63
C GLU A 389 13.77 13.28 -45.45
N GLU A 390 13.27 12.21 -44.84
CA GLU A 390 13.90 10.88 -44.81
C GLU A 390 13.30 10.03 -45.95
N ASP A 391 14.17 9.47 -46.79
CA ASP A 391 13.88 8.29 -47.60
C ASP A 391 14.56 7.08 -46.92
N ASP A 392 13.81 6.00 -46.70
CA ASP A 392 14.22 4.65 -47.12
C ASP A 392 13.08 3.64 -46.93
N GLU A 393 12.73 3.01 -48.05
CA GLU A 393 11.86 1.84 -48.18
C GLU A 393 12.57 0.58 -47.64
N ASP A 394 11.86 -0.31 -46.93
CA ASP A 394 11.53 -1.64 -47.46
C ASP A 394 10.90 -2.62 -46.44
N SER A 395 10.02 -3.45 -47.03
CA SER A 395 9.63 -4.82 -46.66
C SER A 395 8.54 -5.08 -45.60
N ASP A 396 7.34 -5.31 -46.13
CA ASP A 396 6.31 -6.20 -45.60
C ASP A 396 6.87 -7.57 -45.20
N ASP A 397 6.54 -8.05 -43.99
CA ASP A 397 6.09 -9.43 -43.84
C ASP A 397 5.15 -9.60 -42.64
N ASN A 398 3.98 -10.15 -42.95
CA ASN A 398 2.85 -10.43 -42.06
C ASN A 398 3.23 -11.22 -40.79
N LEU A 399 3.04 -10.63 -39.62
CA LEU A 399 2.83 -11.36 -38.36
C LEU A 399 1.86 -10.61 -37.44
N ASN A 400 0.64 -11.15 -37.35
CA ASN A 400 -0.35 -10.98 -36.29
C ASN A 400 0.04 -10.03 -35.14
N SER A 401 -0.61 -8.87 -35.13
CA SER A 401 -0.73 -7.88 -34.05
C SER A 401 -0.46 -8.46 -32.64
N ARG A 402 0.73 -8.20 -32.09
CA ARG A 402 1.06 -8.46 -30.70
C ARG A 402 1.64 -7.20 -30.09
N ASN A 403 0.86 -6.57 -29.21
CA ASN A 403 1.36 -5.57 -28.29
C ASN A 403 2.56 -6.18 -27.52
N LYS A 404 3.74 -5.53 -27.56
CA LYS A 404 4.97 -5.99 -26.87
C LYS A 404 4.81 -6.11 -25.34
N PHE A 405 3.75 -5.55 -24.76
CA PHE A 405 3.34 -5.69 -23.35
C PHE A 405 2.14 -6.61 -23.11
N GLN A 406 1.51 -7.16 -24.16
CA GLN A 406 0.46 -8.18 -24.03
C GLN A 406 1.00 -9.57 -23.65
N VAL A 407 2.31 -9.73 -23.51
CA VAL A 407 3.01 -11.02 -23.33
C VAL A 407 2.70 -11.72 -21.98
N LEU A 408 1.76 -11.22 -21.18
CA LEU A 408 1.31 -11.90 -19.96
C LEU A 408 -0.16 -12.33 -19.93
N ASN A 409 -0.93 -12.08 -21.00
CA ASN A 409 -2.28 -12.65 -21.13
C ASN A 409 -2.27 -14.07 -21.75
N ALA A 410 -1.10 -14.60 -22.11
CA ALA A 410 -0.92 -15.99 -22.48
C ALA A 410 0.11 -16.62 -21.51
N SER A 411 -0.40 -17.44 -20.58
CA SER A 411 0.37 -18.32 -19.70
C SER A 411 1.44 -17.65 -18.83
N ILE A 412 1.09 -17.44 -17.56
CA ILE A 412 2.07 -17.42 -16.48
C ILE A 412 2.62 -18.86 -16.37
N GLU A 413 3.74 -19.14 -17.02
CA GLU A 413 4.65 -20.25 -16.69
C GLU A 413 5.71 -19.79 -15.69
#